data_AF-A0A1E7GJW9-F1
#
_entry.id   AF-A0A1E7GJW9-F1
#
_cell.length_a   1.000
_cell.length_b   1.000
_cell.length_c   1.000
_cell.angle_alpha   90.00
_cell.angle_beta   90.00
_cell.angle_gamma   90.00
#
_symmetry.space_group_name_H-M   'P 1'
#
loop_
_entity.id
_entity.type
_entity.pdbx_description
1 polymer ?
#
loop_
_entity_poly.entity_id
_entity_poly.type
_entity_poly.pdbx_seq_one_letter_code
_entity_poly.pdbx_strand_id
1 'polypeptide(L)'
;MEEIIWQDTFSVGVTEMDVQHKKLIAMINRLIIEQKTLTTPETLAGLLTEMVDYSREHFRAEEYLMSEYGYDKKDRQAKLHEEFIQKTMEFCSATEIGPNILSVALLEYLQTWLMDHILKEDMQYKAFFKNKNVA
;
A
#
# COMPACT_ATOMS: atom_id res chain seq x y z
N MET A 1 -14.87 -0.86 -9.76
CA MET A 1 -14.33 -0.28 -8.53
C MET A 1 -14.39 1.24 -8.59
N GLU A 2 -14.55 1.83 -7.42
CA GLU A 2 -14.52 3.27 -7.19
C GLU A 2 -13.14 3.68 -6.69
N GLU A 3 -12.80 4.95 -6.92
CA GLU A 3 -11.58 5.55 -6.40
C GLU A 3 -11.65 5.69 -4.87
N ILE A 4 -10.51 5.55 -4.22
CA ILE A 4 -10.36 5.76 -2.79
C ILE A 4 -10.13 7.25 -2.55
N ILE A 5 -11.04 7.89 -1.82
CA ILE A 5 -10.88 9.29 -1.40
C ILE A 5 -10.32 9.29 0.02
N TRP A 6 -9.18 9.95 0.22
CA TRP A 6 -8.60 10.10 1.56
C TRP A 6 -9.59 10.78 2.51
N GLN A 7 -9.72 10.22 3.71
CA GLN A 7 -10.49 10.79 4.81
C GLN A 7 -9.58 10.93 6.02
N ASP A 8 -9.79 11.96 6.84
CA ASP A 8 -9.00 12.19 8.06
C ASP A 8 -9.12 11.03 9.06
N THR A 9 -10.16 10.20 8.94
CA THR A 9 -10.33 8.95 9.68
C THR A 9 -9.27 7.90 9.36
N PHE A 10 -8.56 8.01 8.23
CA PHE A 10 -7.46 7.12 7.83
C PHE A 10 -6.13 7.56 8.42
N SER A 11 -6.05 8.77 8.98
CA SER A 11 -4.82 9.29 9.56
C SER A 11 -4.37 8.44 10.73
N VAL A 12 -3.11 8.03 10.72
CA VAL A 12 -2.47 7.31 11.83
C VAL A 12 -1.81 8.27 12.82
N GLY A 13 -1.93 9.58 12.60
CA GLY A 13 -1.40 10.62 13.47
C GLY A 13 0.12 10.83 13.36
N VAL A 14 0.75 10.23 12.35
CA VAL A 14 2.15 10.46 11.99
C VAL A 14 2.16 11.04 10.58
N THR A 15 2.53 12.31 10.46
CA THR A 15 2.42 13.13 9.24
C THR A 15 3.14 12.47 8.07
N GLU A 16 4.32 11.91 8.30
CA GLU A 16 5.07 11.21 7.27
C GLU A 16 4.33 9.98 6.76
N MET A 17 3.77 9.15 7.63
CA MET A 17 3.00 7.95 7.25
C MET A 17 1.73 8.34 6.49
N ASP A 18 1.02 9.38 6.94
CA ASP A 18 -0.19 9.87 6.26
C ASP A 18 0.11 10.39 4.84
N VAL A 19 1.25 11.06 4.64
CA VAL A 19 1.70 11.49 3.30
C VAL A 19 1.99 10.28 2.41
N GLN A 20 2.65 9.26 2.96
CA GLN A 20 2.96 8.03 2.22
C GLN A 20 1.68 7.23 1.88
N HIS A 21 0.74 7.09 2.80
CA HIS A 21 -0.57 6.46 2.55
C HIS A 21 -1.35 7.18 1.46
N LYS A 22 -1.40 8.52 1.48
CA LYS A 22 -2.05 9.31 0.42
C LYS A 22 -1.44 9.04 -0.94
N LYS A 23 -0.11 8.91 -1.02
CA LYS A 23 0.56 8.56 -2.28
C LYS A 23 0.23 7.14 -2.73
N LEU A 24 0.25 6.14 -1.84
CA LEU A 24 -0.18 4.77 -2.17
C LEU A 24 -1.63 4.72 -2.69
N ILE A 25 -2.54 5.45 -2.03
CA ILE A 25 -3.93 5.59 -2.47
C ILE A 25 -4.01 6.22 -3.87
N ALA A 26 -3.24 7.27 -4.13
CA ALA A 26 -3.20 7.92 -5.45
C ALA A 26 -2.69 6.96 -6.55
N MET A 27 -1.72 6.10 -6.24
CA MET A 27 -1.21 5.09 -7.16
C MET A 27 -2.27 4.02 -7.48
N ILE A 28 -3.02 3.56 -6.48
CA ILE A 28 -4.16 2.64 -6.70
C ILE A 28 -5.24 3.31 -7.55
N ASN A 29 -5.59 4.57 -7.26
CA ASN A 29 -6.58 5.29 -8.05
C ASN A 29 -6.13 5.46 -9.51
N ARG A 30 -4.85 5.72 -9.74
CA ARG A 30 -4.28 5.77 -11.10
C ARG A 30 -4.42 4.42 -11.81
N LEU A 31 -4.11 3.31 -11.13
CA LEU A 31 -4.33 1.97 -11.70
C LEU A 31 -5.82 1.71 -12.03
N ILE A 32 -6.76 2.17 -11.19
CA ILE A 32 -8.21 2.07 -11.43
C ILE A 32 -8.65 2.87 -12.66
N ILE A 33 -8.09 4.06 -12.87
CA ILE A 33 -8.40 4.93 -14.01
C ILE A 33 -7.83 4.31 -15.30
N GLU A 34 -6.57 3.94 -15.30
CA GLU A 34 -5.87 3.40 -16.47
C GLU A 34 -6.47 2.07 -16.95
N GLN A 35 -6.95 1.25 -16.02
CA GLN A 35 -7.66 0.02 -16.36
C GLN A 35 -8.97 0.28 -17.13
N LYS A 36 -9.62 1.44 -16.93
CA LYS A 36 -10.86 1.80 -17.63
C LYS A 36 -10.61 2.39 -19.03
N THR A 37 -9.40 2.88 -19.31
CA THR A 37 -9.10 3.70 -20.51
C THR A 37 -8.49 2.94 -21.69
N LEU A 38 -8.62 1.61 -21.76
CA LEU A 38 -7.99 0.76 -22.80
C LEU A 38 -6.46 0.93 -22.86
N THR A 39 -5.83 1.16 -21.70
CA THR A 39 -4.38 1.36 -21.55
C THR A 39 -3.60 0.08 -21.88
N THR A 40 -2.37 0.24 -22.41
CA THR A 40 -1.54 -0.91 -22.81
C THR A 40 -1.04 -1.72 -21.61
N PRO A 41 -0.82 -3.04 -21.75
CA PRO A 41 -0.29 -3.89 -20.69
C PRO A 41 1.04 -3.37 -20.09
N GLU A 42 1.92 -2.79 -20.91
CA GLU A 42 3.23 -2.28 -20.49
C GLU A 42 3.09 -1.09 -19.54
N THR A 43 2.12 -0.21 -19.79
CA THR A 43 1.85 0.94 -18.92
C THR A 43 1.35 0.46 -17.56
N LEU A 44 0.46 -0.53 -17.53
CA LEU A 44 -0.05 -1.11 -16.29
C LEU A 44 1.04 -1.83 -15.49
N ALA A 45 1.92 -2.58 -16.16
CA ALA A 45 3.08 -3.23 -15.54
C ALA A 45 4.07 -2.21 -14.94
N GLY A 46 4.31 -1.10 -15.63
CA GLY A 46 5.14 0.00 -15.12
C GLY A 46 4.56 0.62 -13.85
N LEU A 47 3.24 0.86 -13.80
CA LEU A 47 2.57 1.41 -12.62
C LEU A 47 2.59 0.44 -11.43
N LEU A 48 2.44 -0.86 -11.68
CA LEU A 48 2.58 -1.87 -10.63
C LEU A 48 4.00 -1.92 -10.07
N THR A 49 5.00 -1.83 -10.93
CA THR A 49 6.41 -1.79 -10.52
C THR A 49 6.68 -0.56 -9.65
N GLU A 50 6.20 0.61 -10.07
CA GLU A 50 6.27 1.84 -9.29
C GLU A 50 5.60 1.66 -7.92
N MET A 51 4.44 1.00 -7.86
CA MET A 51 3.71 0.73 -6.62
C MET A 51 4.49 -0.20 -5.70
N VAL A 52 5.07 -1.30 -6.21
CA VAL A 52 5.89 -2.22 -5.42
C VAL A 52 7.09 -1.49 -4.80
N ASP A 53 7.78 -0.68 -5.59
CA ASP A 53 8.95 0.06 -5.11
C ASP A 53 8.57 1.09 -4.05
N TYR A 54 7.49 1.83 -4.26
CA TYR A 54 7.03 2.81 -3.27
C TYR A 54 6.47 2.16 -1.99
N SER A 55 5.78 1.02 -2.10
CA SER A 55 5.36 0.23 -0.94
C SER A 55 6.55 -0.24 -0.12
N ARG A 56 7.65 -0.69 -0.75
CA ARG A 56 8.88 -1.06 -0.01
C ARG A 56 9.49 0.12 0.73
N GLU A 57 9.51 1.30 0.13
CA GLU A 57 10.00 2.52 0.80
C GLU A 57 9.14 2.86 2.02
N HIS A 58 7.82 2.84 1.84
CA HIS A 58 6.86 3.08 2.91
C HIS A 58 7.01 2.10 4.07
N PHE A 59 6.98 0.80 3.79
CA PHE A 59 7.11 -0.24 4.81
C PHE A 59 8.44 -0.17 5.55
N ARG A 60 9.54 0.16 4.87
CA ARG A 60 10.84 0.39 5.54
C ARG A 60 10.81 1.56 6.49
N ALA A 61 10.17 2.67 6.12
CA ALA A 61 10.04 3.84 6.98
C ALA A 61 9.20 3.52 8.23
N GLU A 62 8.10 2.81 8.03
CA GLU A 62 7.20 2.39 9.10
C GLU A 62 7.86 1.36 10.05
N GLU A 63 8.51 0.34 9.50
CA GLU A 63 9.26 -0.66 10.27
C GLU A 63 10.41 -0.05 11.05
N TYR A 64 11.12 0.91 10.45
CA TYR A 64 12.15 1.69 11.15
C TYR A 64 11.54 2.43 12.34
N LEU A 65 10.43 3.14 12.14
CA LEU A 65 9.75 3.88 13.19
C LEU A 65 9.25 2.96 14.30
N MET A 66 8.62 1.84 13.95
CA MET A 66 8.17 0.82 14.90
C MET A 66 9.34 0.25 15.70
N SER A 67 10.48 -0.02 15.06
CA SER A 67 11.65 -0.55 15.75
C SER A 67 12.30 0.49 16.67
N GLU A 68 12.41 1.73 16.23
CA GLU A 68 13.03 2.83 16.98
C GLU A 68 12.29 3.09 18.30
N TYR A 69 10.95 3.09 18.26
CA TYR A 69 10.15 3.36 19.45
C TYR A 69 9.79 2.12 20.27
N GLY A 70 10.09 0.92 19.76
CA GLY A 70 9.85 -0.36 20.43
C GLY A 70 8.38 -0.81 20.38
N TYR A 71 7.73 -0.70 19.22
CA TYR A 71 6.38 -1.20 19.01
C TYR A 71 6.36 -2.73 19.04
N ASP A 72 5.45 -3.31 19.84
CA ASP A 72 5.42 -4.73 20.17
C ASP A 72 4.93 -5.63 19.03
N LYS A 73 4.14 -5.08 18.09
CA LYS A 73 3.57 -5.82 16.94
C LYS A 73 4.37 -5.66 15.65
N LYS A 74 5.56 -5.04 15.71
CA LYS A 74 6.39 -4.76 14.51
C LYS A 74 6.65 -6.00 13.65
N ASP A 75 6.93 -7.15 14.27
CA ASP A 75 7.26 -8.39 13.53
C ASP A 75 6.05 -8.94 12.78
N ARG A 76 4.84 -8.77 13.35
CA ARG A 76 3.59 -9.16 12.69
C ARG A 76 3.32 -8.26 11.48
N GLN A 77 3.55 -6.96 11.61
CA GLN A 77 3.29 -5.99 10.54
C GLN A 77 4.29 -6.15 9.39
N ALA A 78 5.59 -6.33 9.71
CA ALA A 78 6.63 -6.65 8.71
C ALA A 78 6.29 -7.91 7.90
N LYS A 79 5.70 -8.95 8.52
CA LYS A 79 5.26 -10.13 7.80
C LYS A 79 4.13 -9.82 6.80
N LEU A 80 3.17 -8.98 7.18
CA LEU A 80 2.08 -8.56 6.28
C LEU A 80 2.64 -7.75 5.10
N HIS A 81 3.64 -6.92 5.34
CA HIS A 81 4.34 -6.17 4.30
C HIS A 81 5.03 -7.10 3.30
N GLU A 82 5.77 -8.09 3.80
CA GLU A 82 6.44 -9.09 2.95
C GLU A 82 5.44 -9.87 2.10
N GLU A 83 4.32 -10.32 2.69
CA GLU A 83 3.25 -11.01 1.98
C GLU A 83 2.62 -10.14 0.88
N PHE A 84 2.43 -8.83 1.13
CA PHE A 84 1.91 -7.90 0.13
C PHE A 84 2.87 -7.70 -1.04
N ILE A 85 4.16 -7.49 -0.76
CA ILE A 85 5.18 -7.31 -1.79
C ILE A 85 5.29 -8.58 -2.63
N GLN A 86 5.36 -9.75 -2.00
CA GLN A 86 5.46 -11.03 -2.69
C GLN A 86 4.26 -11.25 -3.62
N LYS A 87 3.04 -11.09 -3.10
CA LYS A 87 1.82 -11.28 -3.88
C LYS A 87 1.71 -10.29 -5.03
N THR A 88 2.08 -9.03 -4.83
CA THR A 88 2.04 -8.01 -5.90
C THR A 88 3.08 -8.30 -7.00
N MET A 89 4.27 -8.80 -6.65
CA MET A 89 5.27 -9.23 -7.63
C MET A 89 4.87 -10.49 -8.42
N GLU A 90 4.18 -11.43 -7.79
CA GLU A 90 3.64 -12.62 -8.47
C GLU A 90 2.67 -12.21 -9.59
N PHE A 91 1.85 -11.18 -9.33
CA PHE A 91 0.99 -10.61 -10.36
C PHE A 91 1.79 -9.94 -11.47
N CYS A 92 2.84 -9.17 -11.16
CA CYS A 92 3.71 -8.58 -12.18
C CYS A 92 4.34 -9.67 -13.09
N SER A 93 4.86 -10.74 -12.49
CA SER A 93 5.46 -11.86 -13.22
C SER A 93 4.43 -12.60 -14.09
N ALA A 94 3.20 -12.76 -13.60
CA ALA A 94 2.11 -13.39 -14.37
C ALA A 94 1.68 -12.55 -15.58
N THR A 95 1.82 -11.22 -15.53
CA THR A 95 1.53 -10.33 -16.67
C THR A 95 2.57 -10.40 -17.78
N GLU A 96 3.80 -10.87 -17.49
CA GLU A 96 4.84 -11.08 -18.51
C GLU A 96 4.57 -12.32 -19.40
N ILE A 97 3.72 -13.25 -18.94
CA ILE A 97 3.46 -14.55 -19.60
C ILE A 97 2.33 -14.45 -20.66
N GLY A 98 1.68 -13.29 -20.81
CA GLY A 98 0.66 -13.02 -21.83
C GLY A 98 -0.17 -11.79 -21.48
N PRO A 99 -1.04 -11.26 -22.38
CA PRO A 99 -1.81 -10.03 -22.17
C PRO A 99 -2.97 -10.27 -21.20
N ASN A 100 -2.66 -10.67 -19.97
CA ASN A 100 -3.58 -10.51 -18.86
C ASN A 100 -3.51 -9.06 -18.44
N ILE A 101 -4.37 -8.26 -19.08
CA ILE A 101 -4.90 -7.00 -18.58
C ILE A 101 -4.92 -7.07 -17.06
N LEU A 102 -4.39 -6.04 -16.37
CA LEU A 102 -4.47 -5.87 -14.93
C LEU A 102 -5.85 -6.35 -14.44
N SER A 103 -5.90 -7.54 -13.85
CA SER A 103 -7.19 -8.19 -13.62
C SER A 103 -7.96 -7.36 -12.60
N VAL A 104 -9.28 -7.27 -12.75
CA VAL A 104 -10.14 -6.61 -11.75
C VAL A 104 -9.82 -7.17 -10.35
N ALA A 105 -9.53 -8.48 -10.25
CA ALA A 105 -9.15 -9.13 -9.01
C ALA A 105 -7.84 -8.59 -8.38
N LEU A 106 -6.86 -8.18 -9.19
CA LEU A 106 -5.62 -7.57 -8.69
C LEU A 106 -5.91 -6.19 -8.09
N LEU A 107 -6.65 -5.34 -8.82
CA LEU A 107 -7.03 -4.03 -8.33
C LEU A 107 -7.87 -4.13 -7.04
N GLU A 108 -8.82 -5.07 -7.00
CA GLU A 108 -9.62 -5.35 -5.80
C GLU A 108 -8.73 -5.79 -4.64
N TYR A 109 -7.74 -6.64 -4.91
CA TYR A 109 -6.77 -7.06 -3.89
C TYR A 109 -5.96 -5.87 -3.36
N LEU A 110 -5.37 -5.04 -4.24
CA LEU A 110 -4.55 -3.88 -3.84
C LEU A 110 -5.36 -2.88 -3.01
N GLN A 111 -6.56 -2.53 -3.50
CA GLN A 111 -7.47 -1.62 -2.80
C GLN A 111 -7.89 -2.18 -1.44
N THR A 112 -8.34 -3.43 -1.40
CA THR A 112 -8.81 -4.06 -0.15
C THR A 112 -7.68 -4.20 0.85
N TRP A 113 -6.51 -4.69 0.41
CA TRP A 113 -5.38 -4.90 1.29
C TRP A 113 -4.90 -3.59 1.89
N LEU A 114 -4.68 -2.54 1.08
CA LEU A 114 -4.19 -1.26 1.60
C LEU A 114 -5.17 -0.64 2.60
N MET A 115 -6.47 -0.63 2.28
CA MET A 115 -7.46 -0.05 3.17
C MET A 115 -7.60 -0.84 4.47
N ASP A 116 -7.62 -2.17 4.39
CA ASP A 116 -7.67 -3.00 5.59
C ASP A 116 -6.40 -2.86 6.43
N HIS A 117 -5.22 -2.77 5.79
CA HIS A 117 -3.95 -2.59 6.47
C HIS A 117 -3.91 -1.26 7.24
N ILE A 118 -4.21 -0.15 6.58
CA ILE A 118 -4.27 1.18 7.22
C ILE A 118 -5.24 1.17 8.40
N LEU A 119 -6.46 0.66 8.19
CA LEU A 119 -7.53 0.76 9.18
C LEU A 119 -7.40 -0.23 10.33
N LYS A 120 -6.80 -1.41 10.10
CA LYS A 120 -6.77 -2.50 11.08
C LYS A 120 -5.39 -2.75 11.64
N GLU A 121 -4.31 -2.42 10.94
CA GLU A 121 -2.93 -2.66 11.37
C GLU A 121 -2.26 -1.35 11.78
N ASP A 122 -2.12 -0.41 10.84
CA ASP A 122 -1.41 0.86 11.05
C ASP A 122 -2.11 1.71 12.13
N MET A 123 -3.45 1.75 12.10
CA MET A 123 -4.24 2.43 13.12
C MET A 123 -3.94 1.94 14.55
N GLN A 124 -3.44 0.71 14.73
CA GLN A 124 -3.12 0.18 16.06
C GLN A 124 -1.90 0.87 16.70
N TYR A 125 -0.96 1.40 15.93
CA TYR A 125 0.18 2.13 16.50
C TYR A 125 -0.11 3.62 16.72
N LYS A 126 -1.26 4.14 16.26
CA LYS A 126 -1.61 5.57 16.39
C LYS A 126 -1.53 6.06 17.83
N ALA A 127 -2.16 5.33 18.75
CA ALA A 127 -2.13 5.66 20.18
C ALA A 127 -0.72 5.51 20.77
N PHE A 128 0.04 4.51 20.30
CA PHE A 128 1.41 4.25 20.74
C PHE A 128 2.34 5.41 20.38
N PHE A 129 2.37 5.83 19.11
CA PHE A 129 3.19 6.94 18.63
C PHE A 129 2.78 8.28 19.22
N LYS A 130 1.46 8.52 19.36
CA LYS A 130 0.96 9.70 20.08
C LYS A 130 1.50 9.79 21.50
N ASN A 131 1.53 8.69 22.25
CA ASN A 131 2.06 8.66 23.62
C ASN A 131 3.59 8.88 23.69
N LYS A 132 4.29 8.70 22.57
CA LYS A 132 5.73 8.96 22.40
C LYS A 132 6.03 10.34 21.81
N ASN A 133 5.00 11.16 21.56
CA ASN A 133 5.10 12.47 20.88
C ASN A 133 5.70 12.38 19.48
N VAL A 134 5.47 11.27 18.79
CA VAL A 134 5.77 11.12 17.36
C VAL A 134 4.56 11.62 16.57
N ALA A 135 4.79 12.53 15.63
CA ALA A 135 3.75 13.22 14.87
C ALA A 135 4.20 13.51 13.44
#